data_AF-A0A8T3VDI2-F1
#
_entry.id   AF-A0A8T3VDI2-F1
#
_cell.length_a   1.000
_cell.length_b   1.000
_cell.length_c   1.000
_cell.angle_alpha   90.00
_cell.angle_beta   90.00
_cell.angle_gamma   90.00
#
_symmetry.space_group_name_H-M   'P 1'
#
loop_
_entity.id
_entity.type
_entity.pdbx_description
1 polymer ?
#
loop_
_entity_poly.entity_id
_entity_poly.type
_entity_poly.pdbx_seq_one_letter_code
_entity_poly.pdbx_strand_id
1 'polypeptide(L)' 'MHKHYLQEVPDLSALNTMELSVINEVIDELGDLSAKEVSEYSHGDMPWIIAEDNEDLDYEYVFYRDPEYSVREYDD' A
#
# COMPACT_ATOMS: atom_id res chain seq x y z
N MET A 1 8.81 -25.02 7.24
CA MET A 1 8.60 -23.81 6.43
C MET A 1 7.22 -23.92 5.80
N HIS A 2 6.24 -23.14 6.26
CA HIS A 2 4.97 -23.00 5.54
C HIS A 2 5.24 -22.09 4.35
N LYS A 3 5.11 -22.62 3.14
CA LYS A 3 5.23 -21.85 1.91
C LYS A 3 3.83 -21.41 1.51
N HIS A 4 3.56 -20.11 1.59
CA HIS A 4 2.30 -19.52 1.16
C HIS A 4 2.39 -19.23 -0.35
N TYR A 5 2.17 -20.26 -1.15
CA TYR A 5 2.00 -20.09 -2.59
C TYR A 5 0.56 -19.71 -2.90
N LEU A 6 0.36 -18.88 -3.93
CA LEU A 6 -0.93 -18.73 -4.58
C LEU A 6 -1.38 -20.12 -5.03
N GLN A 7 -2.51 -20.58 -4.52
CA GLN A 7 -3.07 -21.89 -4.89
C GLN A 7 -3.81 -21.84 -6.24
N GLU A 8 -4.25 -20.65 -6.63
CA GLU A 8 -4.96 -20.38 -7.88
C GLU A 8 -4.49 -19.03 -8.45
N VAL A 9 -4.62 -18.86 -9.76
CA VAL A 9 -4.39 -17.56 -10.42
C VAL A 9 -5.61 -16.68 -10.15
N PRO A 10 -5.45 -15.50 -9.55
CA PRO A 10 -6.58 -14.61 -9.28
C PRO A 10 -7.21 -14.11 -10.58
N ASP A 11 -8.53 -13.96 -10.59
CA ASP A 11 -9.23 -13.26 -11.65
C ASP A 11 -8.98 -11.74 -11.50
N LEU A 12 -8.32 -11.16 -12.51
CA LEU A 12 -7.96 -9.74 -12.55
C LEU A 12 -8.97 -8.91 -13.34
N SER A 13 -10.07 -9.49 -13.84
CA SER A 13 -11.05 -8.80 -14.67
C SER A 13 -11.77 -7.63 -13.97
N ALA A 14 -11.71 -7.59 -12.63
CA ALA A 14 -12.23 -6.49 -11.82
C ALA A 14 -11.33 -5.24 -11.81
N LEU A 15 -10.07 -5.35 -12.27
CA LEU A 15 -9.10 -4.26 -12.26
C LEU A 15 -8.84 -3.76 -13.68
N ASN A 16 -8.77 -2.45 -13.84
CA ASN A 16 -8.38 -1.82 -15.09
C ASN A 16 -6.84 -1.75 -15.21
N THR A 17 -6.36 -1.42 -16.42
CA THR A 17 -4.92 -1.35 -16.71
C THR A 17 -4.16 -0.39 -15.79
N MET A 18 -4.77 0.73 -15.40
CA MET A 18 -4.12 1.73 -14.54
C MET A 18 -4.01 1.24 -13.10
N GLU A 19 -5.07 0.61 -12.57
CA GLU A 19 -5.04 -0.03 -11.24
C GLU A 19 -3.99 -1.14 -11.18
N LEU A 20 -3.89 -1.97 -12.23
CA LEU A 20 -2.85 -3.00 -12.33
C LEU A 20 -1.45 -2.37 -12.40
N SER A 21 -1.28 -1.25 -13.09
CA SER A 21 0.00 -0.54 -13.16
C SER A 21 0.46 -0.10 -11.78
N VAL A 22 -0.43 0.53 -11.00
CA VAL A 22 -0.13 0.99 -9.63
C VAL A 22 0.24 -0.19 -8.73
N ILE A 23 -0.50 -1.30 -8.81
CA ILE A 23 -0.18 -2.50 -8.03
C ILE A 23 1.20 -3.05 -8.37
N ASN A 24 1.55 -3.14 -9.66
CA ASN A 24 2.87 -3.63 -10.06
C ASN A 24 4.00 -2.70 -9.61
N GLU A 25 3.81 -1.38 -9.70
CA GLU A 25 4.80 -0.40 -9.23
C GLU A 25 5.07 -0.52 -7.72
N VAL A 26 4.01 -0.65 -6.92
CA VAL A 26 4.15 -0.87 -5.46
C VAL A 26 4.83 -2.21 -5.15
N ILE A 27 4.54 -3.26 -5.92
CA ILE A 27 5.22 -4.56 -5.76
C ILE A 27 6.69 -4.45 -6.13
N ASP A 28 7.05 -3.72 -7.18
CA ASP A 28 8.43 -3.52 -7.60
C ASP A 28 9.21 -2.71 -6.56
N GLU A 29 8.58 -1.73 -5.90
CA GLU A 29 9.18 -0.91 -4.85
C GLU A 29 9.38 -1.69 -3.54
N LEU A 30 8.35 -2.42 -3.08
CA LEU A 30 8.33 -3.04 -1.75
C LEU A 30 8.60 -4.55 -1.75
N GLY A 31 8.68 -5.18 -2.93
CA GLY A 31 8.70 -6.64 -3.09
C GLY A 31 9.94 -7.35 -2.53
N ASP A 32 11.04 -6.61 -2.35
CA ASP A 32 12.26 -7.13 -1.72
C ASP A 32 12.17 -7.17 -0.18
N LEU A 33 11.19 -6.49 0.42
CA LEU A 33 10.99 -6.45 1.87
C LEU A 33 10.34 -7.75 2.36
N SER A 34 10.72 -8.18 3.57
CA SER A 34 10.02 -9.26 4.27
C SER A 34 8.60 -8.82 4.67
N ALA A 35 7.71 -9.78 4.88
CA ALA A 35 6.35 -9.49 5.35
C ALA A 35 6.31 -8.65 6.64
N LYS A 36 7.32 -8.81 7.50
CA LYS A 36 7.48 -8.01 8.71
C LYS A 36 7.82 -6.55 8.38
N GLU A 37 8.79 -6.34 7.50
CA GLU A 37 9.21 -5.00 7.07
C GLU A 37 8.11 -4.25 6.32
N VAL A 38 7.37 -4.94 5.43
CA VAL A 38 6.19 -4.35 4.76
C VAL A 38 5.13 -3.93 5.79
N SER A 39 4.90 -4.76 6.83
CA SER A 39 3.94 -4.43 7.89
C SER A 39 4.42 -3.24 8.72
N GLU A 40 5.71 -3.17 9.06
CA GLU A 40 6.30 -2.05 9.78
C GLU A 40 6.22 -0.75 8.96
N TYR A 41 6.51 -0.81 7.66
CA TYR A 41 6.36 0.32 6.74
C TYR A 41 4.90 0.79 6.66
N SER A 42 3.96 -0.11 6.33
CA SER A 42 2.55 0.27 6.16
C SER A 42 1.93 0.84 7.45
N HIS A 43 2.34 0.35 8.62
CA HIS A 43 1.82 0.84 9.91
C HIS A 43 2.54 2.08 10.46
N GLY A 44 3.61 2.53 9.79
CA GLY A 44 4.30 3.78 10.10
C GLY A 44 3.60 5.02 9.54
N ASP A 45 2.64 4.84 8.64
CA ASP A 45 1.97 5.94 7.96
C ASP A 45 0.96 6.66 8.88
N MET A 46 0.95 7.99 8.84
CA MET A 46 0.18 8.82 9.77
C MET A 46 -1.32 8.50 9.76
N PRO A 47 -2.01 8.35 8.61
CA PRO A 47 -3.42 7.98 8.57
C PRO A 47 -3.71 6.65 9.26
N TRP A 48 -2.79 5.68 9.21
CA TRP A 48 -2.94 4.41 9.91
C TRP A 48 -2.78 4.58 11.42
N ILE A 49 -1.78 5.34 11.86
CA ILE A 49 -1.47 5.55 13.29
C ILE A 49 -2.61 6.23 14.03
N ILE A 50 -3.28 7.18 13.39
CA ILE A 50 -4.34 7.98 14.03
C ILE A 50 -5.75 7.41 13.82
N ALA A 51 -5.89 6.39 12.97
CA ALA A 51 -7.16 5.73 12.72
C ALA A 51 -7.72 5.12 14.01
N GLU A 52 -9.01 5.32 14.26
CA GLU A 52 -9.73 4.49 15.22
C GLU A 52 -10.11 3.16 14.58
N ASP A 53 -10.07 2.08 15.37
CA ASP A 53 -10.32 0.73 14.87
C ASP A 53 -11.77 0.59 14.37
N ASN A 54 -11.93 0.18 13.11
CA ASN A 54 -13.21 0.05 12.41
C ASN A 54 -14.00 1.36 12.22
N GLU A 55 -13.36 2.52 12.34
CA GLU A 55 -13.97 3.81 12.03
C GLU A 55 -13.56 4.30 10.63
N ASP A 56 -14.35 5.21 10.06
CA ASP A 56 -14.03 5.82 8.77
C ASP A 56 -12.77 6.70 8.88
N LEU A 57 -11.86 6.56 7.92
CA LEU A 57 -10.70 7.43 7.80
C LEU A 57 -11.09 8.78 7.22
N ASP A 58 -10.77 9.85 7.94
CA ASP A 58 -10.91 11.20 7.41
C ASP A 58 -9.91 11.42 6.27
N TYR A 59 -10.43 11.86 5.11
CA TYR A 59 -9.61 12.16 3.94
C TYR A 59 -8.55 13.24 4.24
N GLU A 60 -8.80 14.13 5.20
CA GLU A 60 -7.84 15.16 5.61
C GLU A 60 -6.51 14.57 6.12
N TYR A 61 -6.50 13.31 6.56
CA TYR A 61 -5.29 12.65 7.05
C TYR A 61 -4.21 12.46 5.98
N VAL A 62 -4.60 12.44 4.69
CA VAL A 62 -3.65 12.34 3.57
C VAL A 62 -2.64 13.49 3.55
N PHE A 63 -3.03 14.68 4.03
CA PHE A 63 -2.15 15.85 4.03
C PHE A 63 -1.05 15.82 5.11
N TYR A 64 -1.16 14.89 6.07
CA TYR A 64 -0.22 14.73 7.18
C TYR A 64 0.72 13.53 7.00
N ARG A 65 0.68 12.85 5.85
CA ARG A 65 1.60 11.76 5.52
C ARG A 65 3.03 12.28 5.41
N ASP A 66 3.98 11.55 5.99
CA ASP A 66 5.40 11.83 5.82
C ASP A 66 5.85 11.60 4.36
N PRO A 67 6.95 12.24 3.91
CA PRO A 67 7.43 12.11 2.54
C PRO A 67 7.68 10.66 2.10
N GLU A 68 8.11 9.79 3.02
CA GLU A 68 8.33 8.37 2.75
C GLU A 68 7.05 7.61 2.39
N TYR A 69 5.87 8.14 2.76
CA TYR A 69 4.55 7.56 2.43
C TYR A 69 3.79 8.39 1.38
N SER A 70 4.43 9.38 0.75
CA SER A 70 3.77 10.36 -0.10
C SER A 70 4.45 10.43 -1.46
N VAL A 71 3.72 10.01 -2.50
CA VAL A 71 4.09 10.33 -3.88
C VAL A 71 3.59 11.74 -4.18
N ARG A 72 4.51 12.70 -4.27
CA ARG A 72 4.19 14.08 -4.66
C ARG A 72 4.76 14.34 -6.05
N GLU A 73 3.89 14.44 -7.04
CA GLU A 73 4.25 15.05 -8.32
C GLU A 73 4.19 16.56 -8.13
N TYR A 74 5.36 17.21 -8.13
CA TYR A 74 5.44 18.66 -8.29
C TYR A 74 5.50 18.92 -9.79
N ASP A 75 4.50 19.61 -10.34
CA ASP A 75 4.60 20.17 -11.68
C ASP A 75 5.81 21.13 -11.74
N ASP A 76 6.69 20.96 -12.72
CA ASP A 76 7.74 21.94 -13.07
C ASP A 76 7.16 23.20 -13.74
#